data_AF-A8P9U2-F1
#
_entry.id   AF-A8P9U2-F1
#
_cell.length_a   1.000
_cell.length_b   1.000
_cell.length_c   1.000
_cell.angle_alpha   90.00
_cell.angle_beta   90.00
_cell.angle_gamma   90.00
#
_symmetry.space_group_name_H-M   'P 1'
#
loop_
_entity.id
_entity.type
_entity.pdbx_description
1 polymer ?
#
loop_
_entity_poly.entity_id
_entity_poly.type
_entity_poly.pdbx_seq_one_letter_code
_entity_poly.pdbx_strand_id
1 'polypeptide(L)'
;MSAKEAYKKPEIHLPDLPPEIWLAILREATAECHPLRLPLYMEYPRPTTKMRNRWKQGIVTKRYVIRVCKLWYSLAIPFLYEHLVVSRSHSLKSLVESLSLESPFGLTGVTFGEYTYRLDICFGEEPTTLDFYNVCTLLDKLPKLVVLRNMSADMRSSDDGSRPILKHASSSLECMIWRGIDPTCPSIWEAFVSRHPNLRSTVFPTPTQGISGTGASFLSLPENITTLGTADVLELANFCKQGTPIPNLRHLSFHDHRWYAGPNHGQSFTDESPALEVLGGRLQSLHFYSEHHHIDPVEDLDGILSHCPNLKHLILSIKVWETVGCHERAHGVVTFGVQMIEKQMNAAEAKMFLHKVVDAKRGWLPNLRRVQFIDEWNVTHLQQKHRKVFNRALEQLRELGIVVHSFDERELVPDRDPKAGGRIVGI
;
A
#
# COMPACT_ATOMS: atom_id res chain seq x y z
N MET A 1 26.59 48.18 -1.41
CA MET A 1 26.66 46.75 -1.05
C MET A 1 27.12 45.97 -2.26
N SER A 2 28.27 45.32 -2.15
CA SER A 2 28.75 44.40 -3.17
C SER A 2 27.87 43.15 -3.21
N ALA A 3 27.64 42.55 -4.38
CA ALA A 3 26.96 41.25 -4.48
C ALA A 3 27.62 40.21 -3.55
N LYS A 4 28.94 40.27 -3.33
CA LYS A 4 29.66 39.40 -2.39
C LYS A 4 29.27 39.60 -0.93
N GLU A 5 28.90 40.81 -0.53
CA GLU A 5 28.44 41.12 0.84
C GLU A 5 27.00 40.63 1.04
N ALA A 6 26.16 40.72 0.01
CA ALA A 6 24.79 40.19 0.05
C ALA A 6 24.74 38.65 0.14
N TYR A 7 25.81 37.96 -0.29
CA TYR A 7 25.94 36.50 -0.19
C TYR A 7 26.82 36.02 0.98
N LYS A 8 27.27 36.91 1.87
CA LYS A 8 28.04 36.49 3.05
C LYS A 8 27.08 35.75 4.00
N LYS A 9 27.08 34.42 3.91
CA LYS A 9 26.26 33.57 4.80
C LYS A 9 26.67 33.85 6.24
N PRO A 10 25.71 34.01 7.16
CA PRO A 10 26.04 34.13 8.58
C PRO A 10 26.83 32.90 9.02
N GLU A 11 27.88 33.11 9.80
CA GLU A 11 28.60 32.01 10.45
C GLU A 11 27.65 31.40 11.48
N ILE A 12 27.20 30.18 11.21
CA ILE A 12 26.37 29.40 12.12
C ILE A 12 27.31 28.41 12.83
N HIS A 13 27.59 28.66 14.10
CA HIS A 13 28.27 27.70 14.96
C HIS A 13 27.25 26.67 15.43
N LEU A 14 27.27 25.48 14.82
CA LEU A 14 26.51 24.34 15.34
C LEU A 14 27.27 23.74 16.53
N PRO A 15 26.57 23.32 17.59
CA PRO A 15 27.22 22.61 18.69
C PRO A 15 27.85 21.30 18.20
N ASP A 16 28.96 20.91 18.81
CA ASP A 16 29.57 19.59 18.59
C ASP A 16 28.64 18.52 19.18
N LEU A 17 27.79 17.95 18.34
CA LEU A 17 26.91 16.84 18.72
C LEU A 17 27.62 15.50 18.46
N PRO A 18 27.43 14.50 19.33
CA PRO A 18 27.98 13.16 19.10
C PRO A 18 27.28 12.47 17.91
N PRO A 19 27.93 11.51 17.24
CA PRO A 19 27.42 10.87 16.03
C PRO A 19 26.02 10.25 16.18
N GLU A 20 25.68 9.72 17.35
CA GLU A 20 24.39 9.09 17.64
C GLU A 20 23.24 10.11 17.58
N ILE A 21 23.50 11.33 18.07
CA ILE A 21 22.53 12.42 18.03
C ILE A 21 22.39 12.94 16.60
N TRP A 22 23.49 13.03 15.85
CA TRP A 22 23.42 13.33 14.43
C TRP A 22 22.63 12.25 13.67
N LEU A 23 22.85 10.97 13.94
CA LEU A 23 22.10 9.89 13.32
C LEU A 23 20.59 10.02 13.58
N ALA A 24 20.18 10.33 14.82
CA ALA A 24 18.78 10.56 15.15
C ALA A 24 18.18 11.77 14.39
N ILE A 25 18.89 12.89 14.36
CA ILE A 25 18.47 14.10 13.62
C ILE A 25 18.37 13.81 12.12
N LEU A 26 19.39 13.18 11.55
CA LEU A 26 19.43 12.85 10.12
C LEU A 26 18.36 11.82 9.77
N ARG A 27 18.09 10.86 10.66
CA ARG A 27 17.00 9.90 10.49
C ARG A 27 15.66 10.60 10.44
N GLU A 28 15.40 11.54 11.34
CA GLU A 28 14.16 12.32 11.37
C GLU A 28 14.05 13.24 10.15
N ALA A 29 15.13 13.95 9.80
CA ALA A 29 15.17 14.84 8.63
C ALA A 29 14.99 14.09 7.31
N THR A 30 15.36 12.81 7.27
CA THR A 30 15.20 11.93 6.11
C THR A 30 14.05 10.94 6.26
N ALA A 31 13.26 11.07 7.34
CA ALA A 31 12.18 10.16 7.65
C ALA A 31 11.23 10.10 6.47
N GLU A 32 11.06 8.90 5.96
CA GLU A 32 10.19 8.69 4.82
C GLU A 32 8.74 8.85 5.24
N CYS A 33 7.92 9.40 4.33
CA CYS A 33 6.48 9.43 4.55
C CYS A 33 5.83 8.03 4.56
N HIS A 34 6.59 6.96 4.28
CA HIS A 34 6.09 5.59 4.31
C HIS A 34 6.97 4.72 5.19
N PRO A 35 6.36 3.80 5.96
CA PRO A 35 7.13 2.83 6.69
C PRO A 35 7.86 1.91 5.69
N LEU A 36 9.05 1.47 6.06
CA LEU A 36 9.82 0.48 5.30
C LEU A 36 9.02 -0.82 5.15
N ARG A 37 8.25 -1.18 6.18
CA ARG A 37 7.29 -2.29 6.20
C ARG A 37 5.86 -1.73 6.20
N LEU A 38 5.23 -1.68 5.04
CA LEU A 38 3.82 -1.32 4.91
C LEU A 38 2.95 -2.55 5.14
N PRO A 39 1.90 -2.48 5.97
CA PRO A 39 0.85 -3.50 5.97
C PRO A 39 0.21 -3.57 4.57
N LEU A 40 -0.03 -4.78 4.02
CA LEU A 40 -0.55 -4.90 2.64
C LEU A 40 -1.92 -4.21 2.46
N TYR A 41 -2.71 -4.08 3.53
CA TYR A 41 -4.01 -3.39 3.46
C TYR A 41 -3.90 -1.87 3.19
N MET A 42 -2.68 -1.30 3.19
CA MET A 42 -2.43 0.08 2.76
C MET A 42 -1.91 0.16 1.31
N GLU A 43 -1.95 -0.95 0.55
CA GLU A 43 -1.36 -1.02 -0.80
C GLU A 43 -2.26 -0.51 -1.91
N TYR A 44 -3.56 -0.48 -1.63
CA TYR A 44 -4.53 0.17 -2.49
C TYR A 44 -5.07 1.39 -1.73
N PRO A 45 -4.95 2.59 -2.29
CA PRO A 45 -4.79 2.91 -3.72
C PRO A 45 -3.35 3.03 -4.25
N ARG A 46 -3.24 3.14 -5.59
CA ARG A 46 -2.03 3.64 -6.28
C ARG A 46 -1.51 4.92 -5.58
N PRO A 47 -0.18 5.11 -5.47
CA PRO A 47 0.41 6.31 -4.92
C PRO A 47 -0.22 7.58 -5.45
N THR A 48 -0.81 8.40 -4.58
CA THR A 48 -1.38 9.68 -5.00
C THR A 48 -0.29 10.59 -5.56
N THR A 49 -0.66 11.58 -6.38
CA THR A 49 0.32 12.59 -6.85
C THR A 49 1.00 13.31 -5.70
N LYS A 50 0.28 13.58 -4.60
CA LYS A 50 0.82 14.21 -3.40
C LYS A 50 1.83 13.31 -2.69
N MET A 51 1.51 12.03 -2.55
CA MET A 51 2.40 11.00 -2.00
C MET A 51 3.69 10.87 -2.83
N ARG A 52 3.58 10.83 -4.16
CA ARG A 52 4.75 10.87 -5.07
C ARG A 52 5.56 12.15 -4.92
N ASN A 53 4.90 13.30 -4.74
CA ASN A 53 5.60 14.58 -4.54
C ASN A 53 6.33 14.63 -3.20
N ARG A 54 5.73 14.12 -2.12
CA ARG A 54 6.39 13.99 -0.82
C ARG A 54 7.60 13.08 -0.90
N TRP A 55 7.47 11.95 -1.57
CA TRP A 55 8.59 11.04 -1.78
C TRP A 55 9.72 11.71 -2.57
N LYS A 56 9.41 12.43 -3.66
CA LYS A 56 10.39 13.26 -4.38
C LYS A 56 11.07 14.28 -3.48
N GLN A 57 10.33 14.97 -2.62
CA GLN A 57 10.87 15.92 -1.64
C GLN A 57 11.79 15.22 -0.62
N GLY A 58 11.41 14.03 -0.14
CA GLY A 58 12.23 13.20 0.74
C GLY A 58 13.57 12.82 0.09
N ILE A 59 13.56 12.36 -1.16
CA ILE A 59 14.78 12.07 -1.92
C ILE A 59 15.64 13.32 -2.11
N VAL A 60 15.03 14.46 -2.43
CA VAL A 60 15.76 15.74 -2.54
C VAL A 60 16.43 16.10 -1.21
N THR A 61 15.72 15.96 -0.11
CA THR A 61 16.23 16.22 1.25
C THR A 61 17.40 15.30 1.58
N LYS A 62 17.25 13.98 1.37
CA LYS A 62 18.32 12.98 1.54
C LYS A 62 19.57 13.34 0.74
N ARG A 63 19.40 13.74 -0.53
CA ARG A 63 20.51 14.18 -1.39
C ARG A 63 21.21 15.43 -0.89
N TYR A 64 20.49 16.39 -0.30
CA TYR A 64 21.11 17.58 0.28
C TYR A 64 21.85 17.26 1.57
N VAL A 65 21.26 16.45 2.44
CA VAL A 65 21.84 16.01 3.71
C VAL A 65 23.23 15.38 3.50
N ILE A 66 23.34 14.42 2.58
CA ILE A 66 24.64 13.74 2.35
C ILE A 66 25.71 14.67 1.74
N ARG A 67 25.37 15.87 1.29
CA ARG A 67 26.30 16.82 0.66
C ARG A 67 26.79 17.92 1.60
N VAL A 68 26.37 17.91 2.87
CA VAL A 68 26.73 18.95 3.85
C VAL A 68 28.20 18.86 4.23
N CYS A 69 28.65 17.72 4.76
CA CYS A 69 30.03 17.47 5.14
C CYS A 69 30.35 15.97 5.10
N LYS A 70 31.63 15.59 5.28
CA LYS A 70 32.06 14.17 5.25
C LYS A 70 31.37 13.31 6.32
N LEU A 71 31.18 13.85 7.53
CA LEU A 71 30.49 13.14 8.61
C LEU A 71 29.02 12.90 8.27
N TRP A 72 28.31 13.92 7.77
CA TRP A 72 26.90 13.75 7.36
C TRP A 72 26.76 12.78 6.20
N TYR A 73 27.70 12.82 5.24
CA TYR A 73 27.76 11.82 4.19
C TYR A 73 27.86 10.41 4.78
N SER A 74 28.83 10.15 5.66
CA SER A 74 29.05 8.80 6.21
C SER A 74 27.87 8.30 7.03
N LEU A 75 27.22 9.18 7.79
CA LEU A 75 26.09 8.82 8.65
C LEU A 75 24.77 8.66 7.87
N ALA A 76 24.51 9.48 6.87
CA ALA A 76 23.22 9.49 6.16
C ALA A 76 23.23 8.75 4.82
N ILE A 77 24.38 8.27 4.33
CA ILE A 77 24.42 7.47 3.10
C ILE A 77 23.52 6.22 3.18
N PRO A 78 23.40 5.48 4.30
CA PRO A 78 22.47 4.36 4.38
C PRO A 78 21.04 4.81 4.13
N PHE A 79 20.61 5.93 4.75
CA PHE A 79 19.25 6.46 4.61
C PHE A 79 18.89 6.83 3.16
N LEU A 80 19.87 7.20 2.33
CA LEU A 80 19.64 7.45 0.91
C LEU A 80 19.30 6.17 0.15
N TYR A 81 19.93 5.05 0.49
CA TYR A 81 19.81 3.77 -0.22
C TYR A 81 18.82 2.79 0.41
N GLU A 82 18.26 3.07 1.60
CA GLU A 82 17.28 2.22 2.28
C GLU A 82 16.04 1.90 1.45
N HIS A 83 15.55 2.87 0.68
CA HIS A 83 14.39 2.73 -0.19
C HIS A 83 14.72 3.23 -1.59
N LEU A 84 14.77 2.30 -2.52
CA LEU A 84 14.96 2.57 -3.93
C LEU A 84 13.63 2.54 -4.65
N VAL A 85 13.44 3.49 -5.56
CA VAL A 85 12.29 3.47 -6.48
C VAL A 85 12.81 3.68 -7.89
N VAL A 86 12.50 2.72 -8.75
CA VAL A 86 12.89 2.76 -10.15
C VAL A 86 11.67 3.14 -10.97
N SER A 87 11.65 4.36 -11.49
CA SER A 87 10.53 4.84 -12.33
C SER A 87 10.84 4.79 -13.82
N ARG A 88 12.10 4.57 -14.20
CA ARG A 88 12.58 4.62 -15.58
C ARG A 88 13.54 3.46 -15.83
N SER A 89 13.25 2.65 -16.84
CA SER A 89 14.06 1.51 -17.30
C SER A 89 15.53 1.88 -17.49
N HIS A 90 15.81 2.94 -18.26
CA HIS A 90 17.18 3.37 -18.57
C HIS A 90 18.04 3.75 -17.35
N SER A 91 17.45 4.00 -16.18
CA SER A 91 18.20 4.29 -14.95
C SER A 91 18.74 3.05 -14.25
N LEU A 92 18.22 1.86 -14.59
CA LEU A 92 18.60 0.60 -13.93
C LEU A 92 20.09 0.32 -14.05
N LYS A 93 20.67 0.47 -15.24
CA LYS A 93 22.09 0.17 -15.47
C LYS A 93 22.99 1.02 -14.56
N SER A 94 22.79 2.33 -14.56
CA SER A 94 23.56 3.25 -13.70
C SER A 94 23.32 2.97 -12.22
N LEU A 95 22.10 2.56 -11.84
CA LEU A 95 21.79 2.16 -10.47
C LEU A 95 22.56 0.89 -10.07
N VAL A 96 22.57 -0.15 -10.92
CA VAL A 96 23.31 -1.39 -10.68
C VAL A 96 24.81 -1.13 -10.50
N GLU A 97 25.39 -0.31 -11.38
CA GLU A 97 26.80 0.12 -11.27
C GLU A 97 27.04 0.84 -9.95
N SER A 98 26.16 1.78 -9.59
CA SER A 98 26.27 2.52 -8.33
C SER A 98 26.17 1.61 -7.12
N LEU A 99 25.24 0.66 -7.09
CA LEU A 99 25.03 -0.24 -5.95
C LEU A 99 26.17 -1.22 -5.74
N SER A 100 26.99 -1.44 -6.76
CA SER A 100 28.18 -2.29 -6.69
C SER A 100 29.41 -1.57 -6.13
N LEU A 101 29.36 -0.24 -5.97
CA LEU A 101 30.45 0.53 -5.37
C LEU A 101 30.55 0.24 -3.88
N GLU A 102 31.78 0.11 -3.39
CA GLU A 102 32.08 -0.03 -1.97
C GLU A 102 31.83 1.28 -1.22
N SER A 103 31.33 1.17 0.01
CA SER A 103 31.12 2.32 0.88
C SER A 103 32.47 2.94 1.31
N PRO A 104 32.71 4.24 1.05
CA PRO A 104 34.01 4.85 1.34
C PRO A 104 34.31 5.07 2.84
N PHE A 105 33.40 4.70 3.74
CA PHE A 105 33.46 5.08 5.16
C PHE A 105 33.48 3.90 6.15
N GLY A 106 34.08 2.78 5.77
CA GLY A 106 34.82 1.99 6.76
C GLY A 106 34.26 0.63 7.19
N LEU A 107 33.33 0.04 6.44
CA LEU A 107 33.13 -1.40 6.48
C LEU A 107 33.63 -1.98 5.18
N THR A 108 34.88 -2.46 5.18
CA THR A 108 35.48 -3.15 4.03
C THR A 108 34.54 -4.26 3.56
N GLY A 109 34.19 -4.25 2.28
CA GLY A 109 33.28 -5.23 1.68
C GLY A 109 31.78 -4.89 1.73
N VAL A 110 31.37 -3.75 2.30
CA VAL A 110 29.97 -3.32 2.25
C VAL A 110 29.72 -2.47 1.00
N THR A 111 28.83 -2.92 0.13
CA THR A 111 28.37 -2.18 -1.05
C THR A 111 27.15 -1.33 -0.73
N PHE A 112 26.82 -0.33 -1.55
CA PHE A 112 25.62 0.48 -1.32
C PHE A 112 24.32 -0.35 -1.39
N GLY A 113 24.30 -1.45 -2.15
CA GLY A 113 23.17 -2.37 -2.21
C GLY A 113 22.83 -3.05 -0.88
N GLU A 114 23.80 -3.19 0.02
CA GLU A 114 23.55 -3.72 1.36
C GLU A 114 22.68 -2.83 2.26
N TYR A 115 22.52 -1.56 1.91
CA TYR A 115 21.69 -0.63 2.68
C TYR A 115 20.22 -0.69 2.27
N THR A 116 19.88 -1.35 1.17
CA THR A 116 18.51 -1.34 0.62
C THR A 116 17.63 -2.39 1.27
N TYR A 117 16.55 -1.94 1.89
CA TYR A 117 15.51 -2.79 2.49
C TYR A 117 14.22 -2.80 1.67
N ARG A 118 14.00 -1.79 0.82
CA ARG A 118 12.80 -1.67 -0.01
C ARG A 118 13.12 -1.26 -1.43
N LEU A 119 12.51 -1.96 -2.39
CA LEU A 119 12.57 -1.66 -3.81
C LEU A 119 11.16 -1.57 -4.40
N ASP A 120 10.82 -0.40 -4.93
CA ASP A 120 9.57 -0.17 -5.66
C ASP A 120 9.86 0.07 -7.16
N ILE A 121 9.35 -0.79 -8.04
CA ILE A 121 9.48 -0.68 -9.49
C ILE A 121 8.20 -0.07 -10.05
N CYS A 122 8.33 1.03 -10.77
CA CYS A 122 7.23 1.89 -11.24
C CYS A 122 7.48 2.37 -12.67
N PHE A 123 7.75 1.47 -13.61
CA PHE A 123 7.85 1.84 -15.02
C PHE A 123 6.53 2.44 -15.51
N GLY A 124 6.63 3.60 -16.17
CA GLY A 124 5.49 4.24 -16.83
C GLY A 124 5.25 3.75 -18.26
N GLU A 125 6.18 2.98 -18.80
CA GLU A 125 6.14 2.37 -20.13
C GLU A 125 6.19 0.84 -19.98
N GLU A 126 5.79 0.11 -21.01
CA GLU A 126 5.91 -1.34 -21.05
C GLU A 126 7.39 -1.75 -20.98
N PRO A 127 7.80 -2.57 -20.01
CA PRO A 127 9.20 -2.94 -19.85
C PRO A 127 9.64 -3.92 -20.94
N THR A 128 10.85 -3.73 -21.42
CA THR A 128 11.50 -4.63 -22.37
C THR A 128 12.09 -5.86 -21.65
N THR A 129 12.38 -6.95 -22.37
CA THR A 129 13.11 -8.11 -21.83
C THR A 129 14.43 -7.71 -21.17
N LEU A 130 15.13 -6.72 -21.73
CA LEU A 130 16.36 -6.18 -21.16
C LEU A 130 16.13 -5.53 -19.78
N ASP A 131 14.97 -4.90 -19.57
CA ASP A 131 14.62 -4.32 -18.27
C ASP A 131 14.44 -5.40 -17.21
N PHE A 132 13.85 -6.55 -17.55
CA PHE A 132 13.76 -7.70 -16.65
C PHE A 132 15.14 -8.24 -16.24
N TYR A 133 16.07 -8.37 -17.19
CA TYR A 133 17.45 -8.78 -16.89
C TYR A 133 18.17 -7.77 -15.98
N ASN A 134 17.98 -6.47 -16.25
CA ASN A 134 18.54 -5.42 -15.42
C ASN A 134 17.94 -5.42 -14.01
N VAL A 135 16.65 -5.71 -13.86
CA VAL A 135 16.00 -5.89 -12.56
C VAL A 135 16.57 -7.11 -11.83
N CYS A 136 16.80 -8.24 -12.52
CA CYS A 136 17.44 -9.41 -11.89
C CYS A 136 18.85 -9.09 -11.38
N THR A 137 19.65 -8.43 -12.23
CA THR A 137 21.00 -7.98 -11.87
C THR A 137 20.97 -6.99 -10.71
N LEU A 138 19.94 -6.13 -10.65
CA LEU A 138 19.72 -5.23 -9.53
C LEU A 138 19.42 -6.02 -8.25
N LEU A 139 18.51 -6.99 -8.29
CA LEU A 139 18.12 -7.80 -7.12
C LEU A 139 19.31 -8.58 -6.52
N ASP A 140 20.22 -9.08 -7.36
CA ASP A 140 21.47 -9.72 -6.91
C ASP A 140 22.35 -8.79 -6.06
N LYS A 141 22.18 -7.47 -6.17
CA LYS A 141 22.90 -6.47 -5.36
C LYS A 141 22.18 -6.10 -4.07
N LEU A 142 20.99 -6.64 -3.78
CA LEU A 142 20.16 -6.25 -2.64
C LEU A 142 19.97 -7.39 -1.63
N PRO A 143 21.04 -7.86 -0.96
CA PRO A 143 20.96 -9.03 -0.08
C PRO A 143 20.08 -8.84 1.16
N LYS A 144 19.77 -7.59 1.55
CA LYS A 144 18.92 -7.27 2.72
C LYS A 144 17.52 -6.79 2.33
N LEU A 145 17.10 -7.05 1.09
CA LEU A 145 15.79 -6.64 0.62
C LEU A 145 14.66 -7.31 1.42
N VAL A 146 13.80 -6.50 2.04
CA VAL A 146 12.66 -6.93 2.85
C VAL A 146 11.34 -6.75 2.09
N VAL A 147 11.24 -5.68 1.30
CA VAL A 147 10.03 -5.34 0.54
C VAL A 147 10.37 -5.18 -0.93
N LEU A 148 9.74 -5.98 -1.79
CA LEU A 148 9.82 -5.87 -3.23
C LEU A 148 8.44 -5.57 -3.80
N ARG A 149 8.33 -4.47 -4.55
CA ARG A 149 7.06 -4.04 -5.16
C ARG A 149 7.22 -3.80 -6.65
N ASN A 150 6.28 -4.32 -7.42
CA ASN A 150 6.04 -3.93 -8.79
C ASN A 150 4.69 -3.23 -8.90
N MET A 151 4.74 -1.93 -9.14
CA MET A 151 3.59 -1.03 -9.24
C MET A 151 3.23 -0.69 -10.70
N SER A 152 3.94 -1.27 -11.68
CA SER A 152 3.64 -1.08 -13.09
C SER A 152 2.35 -1.82 -13.45
N ALA A 153 1.39 -1.08 -13.99
CA ALA A 153 0.06 -1.60 -14.29
C ALA A 153 0.07 -2.69 -15.38
N ASP A 154 1.06 -2.64 -16.27
CA ASP A 154 1.04 -3.36 -17.54
C ASP A 154 2.26 -4.29 -17.74
N MET A 155 2.85 -4.83 -16.67
CA MET A 155 3.91 -5.86 -16.81
C MET A 155 3.34 -7.23 -17.17
N ARG A 156 2.33 -7.28 -18.05
CA ARG A 156 1.89 -8.52 -18.68
C ARG A 156 2.87 -8.82 -19.82
N SER A 157 4.08 -9.29 -19.51
CA SER A 157 4.92 -9.81 -20.58
C SER A 157 4.26 -11.08 -21.10
N SER A 158 4.03 -11.15 -22.41
CA SER A 158 3.65 -12.39 -23.11
C SER A 158 4.74 -13.47 -23.06
N ASP A 159 5.90 -13.13 -22.48
CA ASP A 159 7.13 -13.88 -22.56
C ASP A 159 7.70 -14.19 -21.17
N ASP A 160 8.63 -15.15 -21.13
CA ASP A 160 9.17 -15.82 -19.93
C ASP A 160 9.95 -14.93 -18.92
N GLY A 161 9.95 -13.61 -19.14
CA GLY A 161 10.82 -12.63 -18.47
C GLY A 161 10.59 -12.44 -16.98
N SER A 162 9.44 -12.87 -16.43
CA SER A 162 9.17 -12.76 -14.99
C SER A 162 9.80 -13.89 -14.15
N ARG A 163 10.07 -15.06 -14.75
CA ARG A 163 10.65 -16.22 -14.03
C ARG A 163 12.03 -15.95 -13.43
N PRO A 164 12.95 -15.23 -14.10
CA PRO A 164 14.24 -14.88 -13.53
C PRO A 164 14.13 -14.10 -12.23
N ILE A 165 13.20 -13.13 -12.11
CA ILE A 165 13.09 -12.25 -10.93
C ILE A 165 12.95 -13.04 -9.63
N LEU A 166 12.12 -14.08 -9.62
CA LEU A 166 11.90 -14.92 -8.45
C LEU A 166 13.16 -15.68 -8.00
N LYS A 167 14.10 -15.94 -8.91
CA LYS A 167 15.36 -16.63 -8.58
C LYS A 167 16.39 -15.71 -7.92
N HIS A 168 16.31 -14.40 -8.19
CA HIS A 168 17.27 -13.37 -7.78
C HIS A 168 16.81 -12.57 -6.55
N ALA A 169 15.55 -12.68 -6.15
CA ALA A 169 15.07 -12.07 -4.93
C ALA A 169 15.83 -12.58 -3.69
N SER A 170 16.03 -11.70 -2.71
CA SER A 170 16.75 -12.04 -1.47
C SER A 170 15.90 -12.92 -0.56
N SER A 171 16.52 -13.91 0.11
CA SER A 171 15.89 -14.73 1.14
C SER A 171 15.44 -13.95 2.39
N SER A 172 15.84 -12.68 2.54
CA SER A 172 15.33 -11.79 3.60
C SER A 172 13.95 -11.20 3.31
N LEU A 173 13.38 -11.48 2.13
CA LEU A 173 12.12 -10.89 1.70
C LEU A 173 10.98 -11.28 2.65
N GLU A 174 10.27 -10.28 3.17
CA GLU A 174 9.09 -10.44 4.02
C GLU A 174 7.80 -10.09 3.26
N CYS A 175 7.89 -9.21 2.26
CA CYS A 175 6.77 -8.71 1.49
C CYS A 175 7.10 -8.66 0.01
N MET A 176 6.26 -9.30 -0.81
CA MET A 176 6.34 -9.24 -2.26
C MET A 176 5.01 -8.87 -2.88
N ILE A 177 4.91 -7.67 -3.42
CA ILE A 177 3.82 -7.30 -4.33
C ILE A 177 4.37 -7.39 -5.74
N TRP A 178 3.90 -8.35 -6.51
CA TRP A 178 4.27 -8.39 -7.91
C TRP A 178 3.09 -8.71 -8.79
N ARG A 179 2.60 -7.70 -9.50
CA ARG A 179 1.52 -7.88 -10.47
C ARG A 179 2.11 -8.34 -11.81
N GLY A 180 1.42 -9.24 -12.48
CA GLY A 180 1.82 -9.74 -13.80
C GLY A 180 2.89 -10.82 -13.81
N ILE A 181 3.15 -11.52 -12.69
CA ILE A 181 3.80 -12.83 -12.80
C ILE A 181 2.80 -13.77 -13.43
N ASP A 182 3.17 -14.38 -14.54
CA ASP A 182 2.37 -15.42 -15.16
C ASP A 182 2.39 -16.68 -14.26
N PRO A 183 1.26 -17.08 -13.66
CA PRO A 183 1.19 -18.24 -12.77
C PRO A 183 1.22 -19.57 -13.52
N THR A 184 1.45 -19.57 -14.84
CA THR A 184 1.49 -20.79 -15.66
C THR A 184 2.49 -21.84 -15.19
N CYS A 185 3.38 -21.51 -14.25
CA CYS A 185 4.26 -22.47 -13.64
C CYS A 185 4.16 -22.48 -12.10
N PRO A 186 3.16 -23.19 -11.54
CA PRO A 186 3.04 -23.41 -10.11
C PRO A 186 4.38 -23.77 -9.45
N SER A 187 5.10 -24.75 -10.00
CA SER A 187 6.39 -25.20 -9.46
C SER A 187 7.43 -24.08 -9.26
N ILE A 188 7.38 -23.00 -10.03
CA ILE A 188 8.30 -21.87 -9.85
C ILE A 188 7.92 -21.03 -8.64
N TRP A 189 6.63 -20.82 -8.42
CA TRP A 189 6.18 -20.15 -7.20
C TRP A 189 6.47 -21.00 -5.97
N GLU A 190 6.26 -22.31 -6.04
CA GLU A 190 6.61 -23.25 -4.96
C GLU A 190 8.11 -23.19 -4.64
N ALA A 191 8.96 -23.22 -5.68
CA ALA A 191 10.40 -23.07 -5.54
C ALA A 191 10.81 -21.69 -5.03
N PHE A 192 10.10 -20.64 -5.43
CA PHE A 192 10.30 -19.29 -4.91
C PHE A 192 10.00 -19.26 -3.42
N VAL A 193 8.79 -19.64 -3.04
CA VAL A 193 8.34 -19.50 -1.67
C VAL A 193 9.14 -20.37 -0.69
N SER A 194 9.52 -21.59 -1.09
CA SER A 194 10.42 -22.44 -0.30
C SER A 194 11.81 -21.83 -0.06
N ARG A 195 12.30 -20.96 -0.96
CA ARG A 195 13.54 -20.19 -0.79
C ARG A 195 13.39 -18.94 0.07
N HIS A 196 12.15 -18.55 0.42
CA HIS A 196 11.84 -17.30 1.13
C HIS A 196 11.06 -17.58 2.43
N PRO A 197 11.71 -18.19 3.45
CA PRO A 197 11.05 -18.57 4.70
C PRO A 197 10.58 -17.37 5.55
N ASN A 198 10.99 -16.15 5.19
CA ASN A 198 10.57 -14.92 5.86
C ASN A 198 9.34 -14.27 5.20
N LEU A 199 8.88 -14.76 4.06
CA LEU A 199 7.78 -14.17 3.30
C LEU A 199 6.47 -14.30 4.09
N ARG A 200 5.90 -13.17 4.51
CA ARG A 200 4.64 -13.10 5.28
C ARG A 200 3.49 -12.55 4.49
N SER A 201 3.82 -11.82 3.42
CA SER A 201 2.89 -10.97 2.73
C SER A 201 3.13 -11.04 1.23
N THR A 202 2.11 -11.40 0.47
CA THR A 202 2.24 -11.48 -1.00
C THR A 202 0.94 -11.25 -1.74
N VAL A 203 1.02 -10.98 -3.04
CA VAL A 203 -0.14 -10.94 -3.94
C VAL A 203 -0.13 -12.20 -4.80
N PHE A 204 -1.30 -12.84 -4.96
CA PHE A 204 -1.44 -13.99 -5.84
C PHE A 204 -1.02 -13.65 -7.28
N PRO A 205 -0.27 -14.53 -7.95
CA PRO A 205 -0.01 -14.38 -9.37
C PRO A 205 -1.30 -14.62 -10.17
N THR A 206 -1.72 -13.60 -10.92
CA THR A 206 -2.94 -13.59 -11.73
C THR A 206 -2.79 -14.46 -12.98
N PRO A 207 -3.64 -15.48 -13.20
CA PRO A 207 -3.66 -16.23 -14.45
C PRO A 207 -3.86 -15.27 -15.60
N THR A 208 -2.93 -15.28 -16.55
CA THR A 208 -3.13 -14.57 -17.79
C THR A 208 -4.41 -15.10 -18.44
N GLN A 209 -5.35 -14.19 -18.70
CA GLN A 209 -6.69 -14.49 -19.20
C GLN A 209 -6.60 -15.45 -20.39
N GLY A 210 -7.23 -16.62 -20.29
CA GLY A 210 -7.34 -17.56 -21.43
C GLY A 210 -7.11 -19.04 -21.11
N ILE A 211 -6.62 -19.39 -19.92
CA ILE A 211 -6.38 -20.79 -19.55
C ILE A 211 -7.47 -21.29 -18.61
N SER A 212 -8.72 -21.24 -19.04
CA SER A 212 -9.89 -21.75 -18.31
C SER A 212 -10.02 -23.28 -18.36
N GLY A 213 -8.94 -24.03 -18.65
CA GLY A 213 -9.06 -25.46 -18.96
C GLY A 213 -7.93 -26.39 -18.54
N THR A 214 -6.81 -25.89 -17.99
CA THR A 214 -5.77 -26.80 -17.48
C THR A 214 -5.96 -26.97 -15.98
N GLY A 215 -6.24 -28.21 -15.56
CA GLY A 215 -6.38 -28.60 -14.15
C GLY A 215 -5.05 -28.53 -13.39
N ALA A 216 -4.34 -27.40 -13.47
CA ALA A 216 -3.15 -27.15 -12.70
C ALA A 216 -3.52 -27.15 -11.22
N SER A 217 -2.97 -28.12 -10.48
CA SER A 217 -2.96 -28.08 -9.03
C SER A 217 -2.24 -26.80 -8.59
N PHE A 218 -2.99 -25.93 -7.92
CA PHE A 218 -2.51 -24.73 -7.27
C PHE A 218 -1.65 -25.10 -6.07
N LEU A 219 -0.83 -24.14 -5.76
CA LEU A 219 0.33 -24.18 -4.91
C LEU A 219 -0.05 -24.31 -3.46
N SER A 220 0.63 -25.19 -2.70
CA SER A 220 0.62 -25.07 -1.25
C SER A 220 1.33 -23.77 -0.87
N LEU A 221 0.59 -22.79 -0.37
CA LEU A 221 1.21 -21.63 0.25
C LEU A 221 1.82 -22.05 1.60
N PRO A 222 3.02 -21.57 1.93
CA PRO A 222 3.66 -21.90 3.19
C PRO A 222 2.89 -21.30 4.36
N GLU A 223 3.09 -21.90 5.53
CA GLU A 223 2.38 -21.53 6.74
C GLU A 223 2.74 -20.13 7.26
N ASN A 224 3.86 -19.54 6.83
CA ASN A 224 4.29 -18.21 7.29
C ASN A 224 3.50 -17.05 6.65
N ILE A 225 2.71 -17.29 5.60
CA ILE A 225 1.90 -16.25 4.96
C ILE A 225 0.72 -15.87 5.85
N THR A 226 0.73 -14.62 6.31
CA THR A 226 -0.34 -14.02 7.13
C THR A 226 -1.19 -13.03 6.36
N THR A 227 -0.67 -12.51 5.26
CA THR A 227 -1.32 -11.47 4.45
C THR A 227 -1.28 -11.84 2.98
N LEU A 228 -2.43 -11.73 2.32
CA LEU A 228 -2.61 -12.13 0.94
C LEU A 228 -3.39 -11.06 0.20
N GLY A 229 -2.82 -10.59 -0.91
CA GLY A 229 -3.52 -9.80 -1.91
C GLY A 229 -3.96 -10.70 -3.06
N THR A 230 -5.04 -10.35 -3.74
CA THR A 230 -5.38 -10.91 -5.05
C THR A 230 -5.82 -9.78 -5.97
N ALA A 231 -5.53 -9.92 -7.26
CA ALA A 231 -6.04 -8.98 -8.25
C ALA A 231 -7.52 -9.25 -8.55
N ASP A 232 -8.00 -10.47 -8.36
CA ASP A 232 -9.37 -10.85 -8.72
C ASP A 232 -9.99 -11.75 -7.63
N VAL A 233 -11.29 -11.60 -7.37
CA VAL A 233 -12.04 -12.56 -6.55
C VAL A 233 -12.02 -13.95 -7.16
N LEU A 234 -12.14 -14.04 -8.49
CA LEU A 234 -12.20 -15.31 -9.21
C LEU A 234 -10.96 -16.15 -8.95
N GLU A 235 -9.79 -15.50 -8.86
CA GLU A 235 -8.52 -16.15 -8.52
C GLU A 235 -8.56 -16.76 -7.13
N LEU A 236 -9.09 -16.02 -6.16
CA LEU A 236 -9.23 -16.50 -4.80
C LEU A 236 -10.20 -17.68 -4.71
N ALA A 237 -11.35 -17.59 -5.40
CA ALA A 237 -12.33 -18.67 -5.47
C ALA A 237 -11.71 -19.93 -6.10
N ASN A 238 -10.99 -19.79 -7.21
CA ASN A 238 -10.31 -20.90 -7.89
C ASN A 238 -9.22 -21.52 -7.03
N PHE A 239 -8.45 -20.71 -6.31
CA PHE A 239 -7.45 -21.19 -5.35
C PHE A 239 -8.12 -22.02 -4.23
N CYS A 240 -9.23 -21.54 -3.68
CA CYS A 240 -9.90 -22.21 -2.56
C CYS A 240 -10.67 -23.47 -2.98
N LYS A 241 -11.23 -23.51 -4.19
CA LYS A 241 -11.88 -24.71 -4.76
C LYS A 241 -10.95 -25.93 -4.80
N GLN A 242 -9.64 -25.70 -4.81
CA GLN A 242 -8.65 -26.76 -4.80
C GLN A 242 -8.26 -27.23 -3.39
N GLY A 243 -8.85 -26.64 -2.36
CA GLY A 243 -8.73 -27.10 -0.98
C GLY A 243 -7.39 -26.77 -0.33
N THR A 244 -6.56 -25.89 -0.91
CA THR A 244 -5.27 -25.54 -0.32
C THR A 244 -5.48 -24.69 0.94
N PRO A 245 -5.16 -25.21 2.14
CA PRO A 245 -5.33 -24.44 3.36
C PRO A 245 -4.21 -23.41 3.50
N ILE A 246 -4.57 -22.19 3.92
CA ILE A 246 -3.61 -21.19 4.39
C ILE A 246 -3.85 -21.01 5.90
N PRO A 247 -3.22 -21.83 6.76
CA PRO A 247 -3.55 -21.91 8.19
C PRO A 247 -3.45 -20.57 8.92
N ASN A 248 -2.46 -19.75 8.56
CA ASN A 248 -2.15 -18.51 9.28
C ASN A 248 -2.64 -17.25 8.57
N LEU A 249 -3.47 -17.36 7.54
CA LEU A 249 -3.99 -16.19 6.86
C LEU A 249 -4.88 -15.37 7.81
N ARG A 250 -4.50 -14.11 8.04
CA ARG A 250 -5.22 -13.15 8.89
C ARG A 250 -5.73 -11.94 8.13
N HIS A 251 -5.07 -11.61 7.03
CA HIS A 251 -5.32 -10.39 6.29
C HIS A 251 -5.52 -10.72 4.82
N LEU A 252 -6.66 -10.35 4.26
CA LEU A 252 -6.97 -10.55 2.86
C LEU A 252 -7.28 -9.20 2.22
N SER A 253 -6.67 -8.94 1.07
CA SER A 253 -6.98 -7.81 0.21
C SER A 253 -7.36 -8.34 -1.16
N PHE A 254 -8.47 -7.89 -1.72
CA PHE A 254 -8.87 -8.29 -3.06
C PHE A 254 -9.50 -7.16 -3.82
N HIS A 255 -9.33 -7.22 -5.13
CA HIS A 255 -9.87 -6.26 -6.07
C HIS A 255 -10.95 -6.94 -6.91
N ASP A 256 -12.07 -6.26 -7.06
CA ASP A 256 -13.14 -6.69 -7.95
C ASP A 256 -12.91 -6.09 -9.34
N HIS A 257 -12.64 -6.94 -10.33
CA HIS A 257 -12.40 -6.57 -11.72
C HIS A 257 -13.47 -7.11 -12.69
N ARG A 258 -14.69 -7.43 -12.22
CA ARG A 258 -15.78 -8.11 -12.98
C ARG A 258 -16.19 -7.48 -14.33
N TRP A 259 -15.59 -6.38 -14.80
CA TRP A 259 -15.85 -5.80 -16.12
C TRP A 259 -15.42 -6.65 -17.33
N TYR A 260 -14.37 -7.48 -17.21
CA TYR A 260 -13.87 -8.27 -18.36
C TYR A 260 -14.71 -9.51 -18.66
N ALA A 261 -15.65 -9.82 -17.78
CA ALA A 261 -16.47 -11.01 -17.75
C ALA A 261 -17.61 -11.02 -18.80
N GLY A 262 -17.88 -9.87 -19.43
CA GLY A 262 -18.98 -9.72 -20.39
C GLY A 262 -20.37 -9.69 -19.75
N PRO A 263 -21.41 -9.32 -20.50
CA PRO A 263 -22.77 -9.07 -19.99
C PRO A 263 -23.49 -10.31 -19.41
N ASN A 264 -22.89 -11.51 -19.53
CA ASN A 264 -23.48 -12.76 -19.07
C ASN A 264 -22.94 -13.23 -17.70
N HIS A 265 -22.12 -12.45 -17.00
CA HIS A 265 -21.57 -12.83 -15.69
C HIS A 265 -22.22 -12.04 -14.56
N GLY A 266 -23.56 -12.01 -14.55
CA GLY A 266 -24.37 -11.54 -13.41
C GLY A 266 -24.30 -12.48 -12.20
N GLN A 267 -23.19 -13.20 -12.01
CA GLN A 267 -22.97 -14.00 -10.80
C GLN A 267 -22.54 -13.06 -9.68
N SER A 268 -23.29 -13.12 -8.58
CA SER A 268 -22.99 -12.37 -7.37
C SER A 268 -21.65 -12.89 -6.80
N PHE A 269 -20.91 -12.06 -6.07
CA PHE A 269 -19.70 -12.52 -5.38
C PHE A 269 -20.03 -13.70 -4.43
N THR A 270 -21.27 -13.70 -3.93
CA THR A 270 -21.81 -14.73 -3.05
C THR A 270 -21.96 -16.09 -3.72
N ASP A 271 -22.17 -16.17 -5.03
CA ASP A 271 -22.16 -17.43 -5.78
C ASP A 271 -20.75 -18.05 -5.83
N GLU A 272 -19.72 -17.23 -5.56
CA GLU A 272 -18.31 -17.60 -5.51
C GLU A 272 -17.75 -17.61 -4.07
N SER A 273 -18.64 -17.82 -3.08
CA SER A 273 -18.32 -17.96 -1.64
C SER A 273 -17.32 -19.05 -1.21
N PRO A 274 -16.93 -20.10 -2.00
CA PRO A 274 -16.06 -21.15 -1.48
C PRO A 274 -14.75 -20.62 -0.88
N ALA A 275 -14.25 -19.49 -1.38
CA ALA A 275 -13.08 -18.87 -0.82
C ALA A 275 -13.26 -18.39 0.63
N LEU A 276 -14.35 -17.65 0.89
CA LEU A 276 -14.60 -17.13 2.22
C LEU A 276 -15.11 -18.20 3.17
N GLU A 277 -15.78 -19.23 2.68
CA GLU A 277 -16.10 -20.43 3.47
C GLU A 277 -14.83 -21.10 4.02
N VAL A 278 -13.80 -21.21 3.19
CA VAL A 278 -12.53 -21.86 3.57
C VAL A 278 -11.66 -20.94 4.44
N LEU A 279 -11.56 -19.65 4.08
CA LEU A 279 -10.59 -18.72 4.69
C LEU A 279 -11.21 -17.80 5.76
N GLY A 280 -12.48 -17.45 5.61
CA GLY A 280 -13.14 -16.35 6.33
C GLY A 280 -13.12 -16.51 7.85
N GLY A 281 -13.26 -17.74 8.35
CA GLY A 281 -13.19 -18.05 9.77
C GLY A 281 -11.88 -17.61 10.46
N ARG A 282 -10.80 -17.35 9.72
CA ARG A 282 -9.49 -16.96 10.26
C ARG A 282 -9.14 -15.50 10.04
N LEU A 283 -9.86 -14.82 9.15
CA LEU A 283 -9.59 -13.45 8.75
C LEU A 283 -9.90 -12.48 9.90
N GLN A 284 -8.95 -11.60 10.14
CA GLN A 284 -9.03 -10.49 11.10
C GLN A 284 -9.08 -9.14 10.38
N SER A 285 -8.57 -9.07 9.16
CA SER A 285 -8.65 -7.88 8.31
C SER A 285 -9.06 -8.24 6.91
N LEU A 286 -9.94 -7.43 6.34
CA LEU A 286 -10.34 -7.53 4.96
C LEU A 286 -10.28 -6.16 4.30
N HIS A 287 -9.68 -6.10 3.12
CA HIS A 287 -9.69 -4.95 2.25
C HIS A 287 -10.37 -5.31 0.94
N PHE A 288 -11.55 -4.75 0.73
CA PHE A 288 -12.31 -4.86 -0.48
C PHE A 288 -12.12 -3.61 -1.34
N TYR A 289 -11.66 -3.80 -2.56
CA TYR A 289 -11.50 -2.74 -3.54
C TYR A 289 -12.42 -2.98 -4.74
N SER A 290 -13.21 -1.97 -5.12
CA SER A 290 -14.04 -2.02 -6.33
C SER A 290 -14.12 -0.68 -7.06
N GLU A 291 -13.77 -0.70 -8.35
CA GLU A 291 -13.93 0.43 -9.27
C GLU A 291 -15.31 0.50 -9.94
N HIS A 292 -16.21 -0.45 -9.66
CA HIS A 292 -17.42 -0.66 -10.46
C HIS A 292 -18.67 -0.02 -9.85
N HIS A 293 -19.59 0.41 -10.72
CA HIS A 293 -20.89 1.01 -10.34
C HIS A 293 -22.00 -0.01 -10.10
N HIS A 294 -21.81 -1.27 -10.51
CA HIS A 294 -22.87 -2.27 -10.61
C HIS A 294 -22.80 -3.39 -9.57
N ILE A 295 -21.86 -3.30 -8.63
CA ILE A 295 -21.85 -4.23 -7.51
C ILE A 295 -23.03 -3.85 -6.62
N ASP A 296 -23.84 -4.84 -6.25
CA ASP A 296 -24.69 -4.74 -5.06
C ASP A 296 -23.80 -5.01 -3.84
N PRO A 297 -23.25 -3.96 -3.20
CA PRO A 297 -22.32 -4.15 -2.10
C PRO A 297 -23.04 -4.72 -0.90
N VAL A 298 -24.39 -4.68 -0.84
CA VAL A 298 -25.15 -5.22 0.27
C VAL A 298 -25.02 -6.73 0.29
N GLU A 299 -25.36 -7.40 -0.82
CA GLU A 299 -25.26 -8.86 -0.92
C GLU A 299 -23.81 -9.33 -0.75
N ASP A 300 -22.85 -8.68 -1.41
CA ASP A 300 -21.44 -9.04 -1.32
C ASP A 300 -20.91 -8.85 0.11
N LEU A 301 -21.29 -7.76 0.81
CA LEU A 301 -20.90 -7.54 2.20
C LEU A 301 -21.60 -8.51 3.15
N ASP A 302 -22.87 -8.84 2.95
CA ASP A 302 -23.58 -9.87 3.74
C ASP A 302 -22.86 -11.21 3.63
N GLY A 303 -22.50 -11.62 2.41
CA GLY A 303 -21.69 -12.81 2.17
C GLY A 303 -20.33 -12.74 2.85
N ILE A 304 -19.64 -11.61 2.77
CA ILE A 304 -18.34 -11.43 3.42
C ILE A 304 -18.46 -11.56 4.95
N LEU A 305 -19.40 -10.85 5.55
CA LEU A 305 -19.51 -10.74 7.00
C LEU A 305 -20.04 -12.02 7.64
N SER A 306 -20.92 -12.75 6.96
CA SER A 306 -21.39 -14.07 7.40
C SER A 306 -20.27 -15.11 7.45
N HIS A 307 -19.33 -15.07 6.51
CA HIS A 307 -18.20 -15.99 6.45
C HIS A 307 -16.98 -15.56 7.28
N CYS A 308 -16.91 -14.29 7.70
CA CYS A 308 -15.76 -13.72 8.42
C CYS A 308 -16.10 -13.29 9.87
N PRO A 309 -16.50 -14.21 10.77
CA PRO A 309 -16.96 -13.85 12.11
C PRO A 309 -15.87 -13.22 13.00
N ASN A 310 -14.59 -13.44 12.67
CA ASN A 310 -13.45 -12.94 13.43
C ASN A 310 -12.91 -11.59 12.92
N LEU A 311 -13.57 -10.99 11.92
CA LEU A 311 -13.13 -9.76 11.29
C LEU A 311 -13.10 -8.61 12.29
N LYS A 312 -11.94 -7.93 12.41
CA LYS A 312 -11.71 -6.75 13.27
C LYS A 312 -11.54 -5.46 12.47
N HIS A 313 -10.98 -5.59 11.27
CA HIS A 313 -10.71 -4.49 10.36
C HIS A 313 -11.42 -4.76 9.03
N LEU A 314 -12.29 -3.84 8.63
CA LEU A 314 -12.90 -3.87 7.31
C LEU A 314 -12.51 -2.59 6.58
N ILE A 315 -11.93 -2.70 5.40
CA ILE A 315 -11.56 -1.56 4.56
C ILE A 315 -12.32 -1.66 3.25
N LEU A 316 -13.08 -0.61 2.93
CA LEU A 316 -13.79 -0.49 1.66
C LEU A 316 -13.21 0.66 0.84
N SER A 317 -12.72 0.32 -0.34
CA SER A 317 -12.27 1.26 -1.35
C SER A 317 -13.18 1.12 -2.55
N ILE A 318 -14.18 1.99 -2.65
CA ILE A 318 -15.25 1.83 -3.63
C ILE A 318 -15.53 3.14 -4.36
N LYS A 319 -16.03 3.02 -5.59
CA LYS A 319 -16.39 4.16 -6.42
C LYS A 319 -17.72 4.79 -6.01
N VAL A 320 -18.75 3.97 -5.81
CA VAL A 320 -20.12 4.41 -5.48
C VAL A 320 -20.46 3.98 -4.05
N TRP A 321 -20.71 4.96 -3.18
CA TRP A 321 -21.11 4.70 -1.79
C TRP A 321 -22.63 4.61 -1.58
N GLU A 322 -23.44 4.95 -2.58
CA GLU A 322 -24.93 4.91 -2.51
C GLU A 322 -25.47 3.57 -2.07
N THR A 323 -24.89 2.51 -2.63
CA THR A 323 -25.34 1.13 -2.46
C THR A 323 -24.69 0.44 -1.27
N VAL A 324 -23.78 1.11 -0.55
CA VAL A 324 -23.16 0.52 0.64
C VAL A 324 -24.19 0.34 1.73
N GLY A 325 -24.30 -0.89 2.20
CA GLY A 325 -25.20 -1.35 3.24
C GLY A 325 -24.88 -2.81 3.52
N CYS A 326 -25.53 -3.36 4.54
CA CYS A 326 -25.39 -4.76 4.91
C CYS A 326 -26.59 -5.06 5.83
N HIS A 327 -27.25 -6.19 5.60
CA HIS A 327 -28.30 -6.72 6.47
C HIS A 327 -27.70 -7.45 7.67
N GLU A 328 -26.54 -8.09 7.47
CA GLU A 328 -25.81 -8.80 8.51
C GLU A 328 -25.10 -7.86 9.49
N ARG A 329 -25.05 -8.24 10.77
CA ARG A 329 -24.37 -7.44 11.80
C ARG A 329 -22.99 -8.00 12.12
N ALA A 330 -21.95 -7.28 11.74
CA ALA A 330 -20.58 -7.63 12.07
C ALA A 330 -20.16 -7.03 13.43
N HIS A 331 -20.50 -7.74 14.50
CA HIS A 331 -20.11 -7.38 15.86
C HIS A 331 -18.58 -7.42 16.10
N GLY A 332 -17.83 -8.15 15.28
CA GLY A 332 -16.38 -8.25 15.42
C GLY A 332 -15.62 -6.98 15.03
N VAL A 333 -16.17 -6.19 14.10
CA VAL A 333 -15.46 -5.11 13.41
C VAL A 333 -15.35 -3.88 14.31
N VAL A 334 -14.12 -3.48 14.61
CA VAL A 334 -13.79 -2.34 15.47
C VAL A 334 -13.19 -1.17 14.71
N THR A 335 -12.60 -1.43 13.53
CA THR A 335 -12.05 -0.41 12.64
C THR A 335 -12.66 -0.52 11.25
N PHE A 336 -13.16 0.60 10.74
CA PHE A 336 -13.71 0.72 9.39
C PHE A 336 -12.86 1.69 8.56
N GLY A 337 -12.06 1.13 7.66
CA GLY A 337 -11.30 1.87 6.66
C GLY A 337 -12.21 2.29 5.51
N VAL A 338 -12.19 3.56 5.14
CA VAL A 338 -13.04 4.09 4.08
C VAL A 338 -12.21 4.82 3.05
N GLN A 339 -12.55 4.58 1.79
CA GLN A 339 -12.00 5.30 0.66
C GLN A 339 -13.04 5.41 -0.45
N MET A 340 -13.14 6.62 -1.00
CA MET A 340 -13.80 6.88 -2.26
C MET A 340 -12.75 6.96 -3.38
N ILE A 341 -12.84 6.08 -4.37
CA ILE A 341 -11.85 5.98 -5.46
C ILE A 341 -11.96 7.17 -6.42
N GLU A 342 -13.16 7.74 -6.56
CA GLU A 342 -13.39 8.88 -7.44
C GLU A 342 -12.64 10.14 -6.96
N LYS A 343 -11.90 10.74 -7.88
CA LYS A 343 -11.07 11.93 -7.63
C LYS A 343 -11.85 13.22 -7.52
N GLN A 344 -13.17 13.21 -7.61
CA GLN A 344 -14.00 14.40 -7.43
C GLN A 344 -15.31 13.98 -6.81
N MET A 345 -15.59 14.53 -5.62
CA MET A 345 -16.90 14.44 -4.99
C MET A 345 -17.60 15.79 -5.08
N ASN A 346 -18.85 15.81 -5.52
CA ASN A 346 -19.75 16.93 -5.31
C ASN A 346 -20.29 16.93 -3.86
N ALA A 347 -21.05 17.96 -3.48
CA ALA A 347 -21.51 18.10 -2.09
C ALA A 347 -22.55 17.04 -1.68
N ALA A 348 -23.36 16.56 -2.62
CA ALA A 348 -24.34 15.50 -2.37
C ALA A 348 -23.63 14.15 -2.13
N GLU A 349 -22.67 13.80 -2.99
CA GLU A 349 -21.83 12.61 -2.84
C GLU A 349 -21.06 12.62 -1.53
N ALA A 350 -20.42 13.74 -1.17
CA ALA A 350 -19.69 13.86 0.09
C ALA A 350 -20.62 13.69 1.32
N LYS A 351 -21.81 14.29 1.27
CA LYS A 351 -22.83 14.15 2.34
C LYS A 351 -23.29 12.70 2.47
N MET A 352 -23.59 12.06 1.35
CA MET A 352 -24.04 10.68 1.30
C MET A 352 -22.95 9.71 1.77
N PHE A 353 -21.72 9.86 1.29
CA PHE A 353 -20.58 9.07 1.72
C PHE A 353 -20.43 9.10 3.25
N LEU A 354 -20.40 10.30 3.84
CA LEU A 354 -20.29 10.47 5.29
C LEU A 354 -21.51 9.94 6.04
N HIS A 355 -22.71 10.10 5.47
CA HIS A 355 -23.94 9.54 6.04
C HIS A 355 -23.87 8.00 6.12
N LYS A 356 -23.39 7.34 5.07
CA LYS A 356 -23.22 5.88 5.04
C LYS A 356 -22.23 5.38 6.09
N VAL A 357 -21.17 6.14 6.36
CA VAL A 357 -20.23 5.82 7.45
C VAL A 357 -20.90 5.91 8.82
N VAL A 358 -21.74 6.93 9.04
CA VAL A 358 -22.55 7.06 10.28
C VAL A 358 -23.58 5.93 10.39
N ASP A 359 -24.26 5.60 9.29
CA ASP A 359 -25.25 4.52 9.23
C ASP A 359 -24.62 3.16 9.51
N ALA A 360 -23.38 2.92 9.06
CA ALA A 360 -22.67 1.68 9.34
C ALA A 360 -22.59 1.42 10.86
N LYS A 361 -22.24 2.43 11.67
CA LYS A 361 -22.25 2.32 13.14
C LYS A 361 -23.62 2.01 13.72
N ARG A 362 -24.67 2.64 13.18
CA ARG A 362 -26.05 2.51 13.68
C ARG A 362 -26.70 1.19 13.26
N GLY A 363 -26.28 0.64 12.13
CA GLY A 363 -26.81 -0.58 11.54
C GLY A 363 -25.89 -1.77 11.76
N TRP A 364 -25.03 -2.03 10.78
CA TRP A 364 -24.35 -3.30 10.59
C TRP A 364 -22.97 -3.42 11.26
N LEU A 365 -22.39 -2.32 11.76
CA LEU A 365 -21.13 -2.28 12.52
C LEU A 365 -21.33 -1.70 13.94
N PRO A 366 -22.14 -2.33 14.81
CA PRO A 366 -22.52 -1.77 16.11
C PRO A 366 -21.32 -1.56 17.04
N ASN A 367 -20.24 -2.35 16.90
CA ASN A 367 -19.04 -2.28 17.74
C ASN A 367 -17.93 -1.40 17.15
N LEU A 368 -18.20 -0.67 16.06
CA LEU A 368 -17.24 0.21 15.44
C LEU A 368 -16.75 1.30 16.41
N ARG A 369 -15.43 1.43 16.56
CA ARG A 369 -14.78 2.42 17.45
C ARG A 369 -13.93 3.42 16.67
N ARG A 370 -13.44 3.02 15.49
CA ARG A 370 -12.55 3.82 14.67
C ARG A 370 -13.01 3.83 13.22
N VAL A 371 -13.10 5.01 12.63
CA VAL A 371 -13.16 5.18 11.17
C VAL A 371 -11.80 5.69 10.71
N GLN A 372 -11.22 5.09 9.68
CA GLN A 372 -9.94 5.53 9.12
C GLN A 372 -10.10 5.87 7.65
N PHE A 373 -9.79 7.10 7.26
CA PHE A 373 -9.67 7.44 5.85
C PHE A 373 -8.36 6.85 5.30
N ILE A 374 -8.44 5.99 4.29
CA ILE A 374 -7.24 5.34 3.73
C ILE A 374 -6.52 6.25 2.74
N ASP A 375 -7.24 7.20 2.14
CA ASP A 375 -6.71 8.10 1.13
C ASP A 375 -6.62 9.55 1.62
N GLU A 376 -5.43 10.12 1.50
CA GLU A 376 -5.15 11.53 1.81
C GLU A 376 -5.98 12.49 0.95
N TRP A 377 -6.22 12.13 -0.31
CA TRP A 377 -6.94 13.01 -1.21
C TRP A 377 -8.40 13.14 -0.77
N ASN A 378 -9.08 12.06 -0.36
CA ASN A 378 -10.41 12.13 0.25
C ASN A 378 -10.45 13.10 1.44
N VAL A 379 -9.52 12.99 2.39
CA VAL A 379 -9.46 13.89 3.57
C VAL A 379 -9.27 15.35 3.14
N THR A 380 -8.28 15.60 2.28
CA THR A 380 -7.96 16.95 1.82
C THR A 380 -9.15 17.58 1.06
N HIS A 381 -9.80 16.80 0.20
CA HIS A 381 -10.95 17.27 -0.59
C HIS A 381 -12.16 17.56 0.32
N LEU A 382 -12.46 16.69 1.28
CA LEU A 382 -13.53 16.92 2.25
C LEU A 382 -13.28 18.17 3.10
N GLN A 383 -12.06 18.36 3.62
CA GLN A 383 -11.68 19.54 4.40
C GLN A 383 -11.73 20.83 3.58
N GLN A 384 -11.30 20.81 2.32
CA GLN A 384 -11.18 22.03 1.51
C GLN A 384 -12.47 22.40 0.78
N LYS A 385 -13.22 21.41 0.25
CA LYS A 385 -14.39 21.64 -0.60
C LYS A 385 -15.71 21.44 0.14
N HIS A 386 -15.75 20.54 1.11
CA HIS A 386 -16.98 20.12 1.79
C HIS A 386 -16.90 20.31 3.32
N ARG A 387 -16.11 21.29 3.77
CA ARG A 387 -15.73 21.49 5.18
C ARG A 387 -16.91 21.41 6.16
N LYS A 388 -18.02 22.10 5.86
CA LYS A 388 -19.20 22.11 6.74
C LYS A 388 -19.83 20.73 6.90
N VAL A 389 -19.95 20.00 5.79
CA VAL A 389 -20.49 18.64 5.78
C VAL A 389 -19.55 17.70 6.54
N PHE A 390 -18.24 17.85 6.31
CA PHE A 390 -17.23 17.02 6.95
C PHE A 390 -17.17 17.25 8.47
N ASN A 391 -17.10 18.50 8.93
CA ASN A 391 -17.13 18.83 10.36
C ASN A 391 -18.37 18.29 11.07
N ARG A 392 -19.56 18.43 10.44
CA ARG A 392 -20.80 17.88 10.99
C ARG A 392 -20.74 16.36 11.12
N ALA A 393 -20.18 15.66 10.14
CA ALA A 393 -20.01 14.22 10.21
C ALA A 393 -19.01 13.80 11.30
N LEU A 394 -17.89 14.53 11.46
CA LEU A 394 -16.93 14.30 12.54
C LEU A 394 -17.58 14.47 13.91
N GLU A 395 -18.42 15.50 14.10
CA GLU A 395 -19.20 15.70 15.33
C GLU A 395 -20.17 14.53 15.58
N GLN A 396 -20.94 14.11 14.57
CA GLN A 396 -21.87 12.98 14.69
C GLN A 396 -21.16 11.66 15.02
N LEU A 397 -20.02 11.39 14.39
CA LEU A 397 -19.22 10.19 14.69
C LEU A 397 -18.68 10.24 16.12
N ARG A 398 -18.22 11.41 16.58
CA ARG A 398 -17.75 11.61 17.94
C ARG A 398 -18.86 11.41 18.98
N GLU A 399 -20.06 11.91 18.72
CA GLU A 399 -21.26 11.67 19.55
C GLU A 399 -21.59 10.17 19.65
N LEU A 400 -21.31 9.40 18.60
CA LEU A 400 -21.43 7.93 18.58
C LEU A 400 -20.23 7.20 19.21
N GLY A 401 -19.28 7.93 19.81
CA GLY A 401 -18.07 7.37 20.43
C GLY A 401 -17.04 6.84 19.42
N ILE A 402 -17.08 7.30 18.18
CA ILE A 402 -16.13 6.90 17.12
C ILE A 402 -15.02 7.94 17.02
N VAL A 403 -13.77 7.47 17.01
CA VAL A 403 -12.60 8.28 16.68
C VAL A 403 -12.35 8.20 15.19
N VAL A 404 -12.16 9.35 14.54
CA VAL A 404 -11.92 9.42 13.09
C VAL A 404 -10.45 9.70 12.84
N HIS A 405 -9.78 8.84 12.09
CA HIS A 405 -8.36 8.94 11.77
C HIS A 405 -8.16 9.29 10.29
N SER A 406 -7.11 10.06 10.04
CA SER A 406 -6.49 10.29 8.73
C SER A 406 -5.74 9.04 8.25
N PHE A 407 -5.28 9.07 7.00
CA PHE A 407 -4.44 8.03 6.38
C PHE A 407 -3.12 7.81 7.12
N ASP A 408 -2.61 8.86 7.78
CA ASP A 408 -1.41 8.86 8.61
C ASP A 408 -1.70 8.64 10.11
N GLU A 409 -2.86 8.08 10.43
CA GLU A 409 -3.33 7.73 11.77
C GLU A 409 -3.56 8.91 12.73
N ARG A 410 -3.43 10.16 12.26
CA ARG A 410 -3.76 11.34 13.06
C ARG A 410 -5.26 11.45 13.26
N GLU A 411 -5.68 11.75 14.48
CA GLU A 411 -7.09 12.02 14.78
C GLU A 411 -7.55 13.29 14.03
N LEU A 412 -8.67 13.17 13.33
CA LEU A 412 -9.34 14.27 12.63
C LEU A 412 -10.37 14.88 13.56
N VAL A 413 -10.14 16.15 13.91
CA VAL A 413 -11.05 16.94 14.73
C VAL A 413 -11.78 17.97 13.87
N PRO A 414 -13.03 18.36 14.20
CA PRO A 414 -13.72 19.44 13.51
C PRO A 414 -12.90 20.73 13.53
N ASP A 415 -12.64 21.31 12.36
CA ASP A 415 -11.89 22.56 12.29
C ASP A 415 -12.73 23.69 12.88
N ARG A 416 -12.19 24.43 13.86
CA ARG A 416 -12.82 25.65 14.37
C ARG A 416 -13.08 26.63 13.22
N ASP A 417 -14.32 27.10 13.08
CA ASP A 417 -14.67 28.07 12.04
C ASP A 417 -13.73 29.29 12.19
N PRO A 418 -12.92 29.65 11.17
CA PRO A 418 -11.97 30.75 11.29
C PRO A 418 -12.70 32.07 11.56
N LYS A 419 -14.00 32.15 11.23
CA LYS A 419 -14.85 33.31 11.46
C LYS A 419 -15.39 33.41 12.88
N ALA A 420 -15.34 32.32 13.67
CA ALA A 420 -15.74 32.32 15.07
C ALA A 420 -14.64 32.87 15.99
N GLY A 421 -13.41 33.05 15.48
CA GLY A 421 -12.42 33.91 16.09
C GLY A 421 -12.88 35.36 15.93
N GLY A 422 -13.68 35.83 16.89
CA GLY A 422 -14.14 37.22 16.93
C GLY A 422 -12.98 38.17 16.67
N ARG A 423 -13.25 39.24 15.91
CA ARG A 423 -12.33 40.38 15.78
C ARG A 423 -11.75 40.65 17.16
N ILE A 424 -10.47 40.37 17.35
CA ILE A 424 -9.73 40.91 18.48
C ILE A 424 -9.78 42.41 18.21
N VAL A 425 -10.70 43.09 18.89
CA VAL A 425 -10.79 44.54 18.88
C VAL A 425 -9.48 44.97 19.54
N GLY A 426 -8.57 45.52 18.73
CA GLY A 426 -7.34 46.11 19.22
C GLY A 426 -7.69 47.14 20.28
N ILE A 427 -7.10 46.96 21.46
CA ILE A 427 -7.05 47.97 22.52
C ILE A 427 -6.00 49.01 22.12
#